data_AF-A0A536P729-F1
#
_entry.id   AF-A0A536P729-F1
#
_cell.length_a   1.000
_cell.length_b   1.000
_cell.length_c   1.000
_cell.angle_alpha   90.00
_cell.angle_beta   90.00
_cell.angle_gamma   90.00
#
_symmetry.space_group_name_H-M   'P 1'
#
loop_
_entity.id
_entity.type
_entity.pdbx_description
1 polymer ?
#
loop_
_entity_poly.entity_id
_entity_poly.type
_entity_poly.pdbx_seq_one_letter_code
_entity_poly.pdbx_strand_id
1 'polypeptide(L)'
;MSKVRRLAAVCGLSLIVSLLLAGVAVAADQRAVLFLETRPSAKPEQGYVLAARLVATDGRPVNEATVRFYDLVEFFGAREMLIGSATTDGQGIATLTYLPAQLGPRAIVAKFAGRAGVAATEGRASLAATVAAQPYTVEPAPLSAFSSKVPYAVGAIVLAVWALIGFALIGTARGVMTGARKEGKWQTA
;
A
#
# COMPACT_ATOMS: atom_id res chain seq x y z
N MET A 1 -67.29 -38.46 -56.56
CA MET A 1 -67.58 -37.27 -55.72
C MET A 1 -67.95 -37.71 -54.32
N SER A 2 -67.39 -37.04 -53.31
CA SER A 2 -67.78 -36.98 -51.88
C SER A 2 -66.82 -37.58 -50.82
N LYS A 3 -66.38 -36.68 -49.91
CA LYS A 3 -65.85 -36.83 -48.53
C LYS A 3 -64.36 -37.23 -48.41
N VAL A 4 -63.38 -36.34 -48.22
CA VAL A 4 -63.10 -35.43 -47.08
C VAL A 4 -63.29 -36.10 -45.71
N ARG A 5 -62.19 -36.56 -45.08
CA ARG A 5 -61.80 -36.32 -43.65
C ARG A 5 -60.78 -37.35 -43.12
N ARG A 6 -59.78 -36.83 -42.39
CA ARG A 6 -58.92 -37.50 -41.37
C ARG A 6 -57.85 -38.41 -41.98
N LEU A 7 -56.54 -38.33 -41.69
CA LEU A 7 -55.82 -37.84 -40.52
C LEU A 7 -54.49 -37.20 -40.98
N ALA A 8 -54.42 -35.88 -40.83
CA ALA A 8 -53.18 -35.21 -40.51
C ALA A 8 -53.00 -35.34 -38.99
N ALA A 9 -51.84 -35.86 -38.53
CA ALA A 9 -51.21 -35.58 -37.22
C ALA A 9 -50.34 -36.74 -36.74
N VAL A 10 -49.19 -36.98 -37.39
CA VAL A 10 -48.07 -37.69 -36.71
C VAL A 10 -46.70 -37.10 -37.06
N CYS A 11 -46.53 -36.43 -38.20
CA CYS A 11 -45.20 -35.93 -38.61
C CYS A 11 -44.70 -34.64 -37.94
N GLY A 12 -45.46 -34.02 -37.03
CA GLY A 12 -45.12 -32.68 -36.49
C GLY A 12 -44.27 -32.65 -35.22
N LEU A 13 -44.15 -33.77 -34.49
CA LEU A 13 -43.58 -33.76 -33.13
C LEU A 13 -42.15 -34.35 -33.03
N SER A 14 -41.48 -34.59 -34.16
CA SER A 14 -40.11 -35.14 -34.14
C SER A 14 -39.03 -34.14 -34.52
N LEU A 15 -39.37 -32.90 -34.87
CA LEU A 15 -38.40 -31.91 -35.37
C LEU A 15 -37.92 -30.90 -34.32
N ILE A 16 -38.51 -30.85 -33.12
CA ILE A 16 -38.23 -29.80 -32.13
C ILE A 16 -37.29 -30.26 -31.00
N VAL A 17 -36.96 -31.57 -30.93
CA VAL A 17 -36.09 -32.14 -29.87
C VAL A 17 -34.67 -32.46 -30.38
N SER A 18 -34.15 -31.67 -31.33
CA SER A 18 -32.76 -31.82 -31.81
C SER A 18 -31.91 -30.55 -31.61
N LEU A 19 -32.45 -29.52 -30.97
CA LEU A 19 -31.79 -28.21 -30.86
C LEU A 19 -31.44 -27.85 -29.42
N LEU A 20 -30.71 -28.70 -28.70
CA LEU A 20 -30.08 -28.31 -27.42
C LEU A 20 -28.99 -29.30 -26.95
N LEU A 21 -28.14 -29.77 -27.87
CA LEU A 21 -26.75 -30.06 -27.50
C LEU A 21 -25.94 -28.79 -27.77
N ALA A 22 -26.16 -27.78 -26.93
CA ALA A 22 -25.11 -26.80 -26.70
C ALA A 22 -23.96 -27.60 -26.09
N GLY A 23 -22.96 -27.90 -26.91
CA GLY A 23 -21.70 -28.41 -26.41
C GLY A 23 -21.19 -27.41 -25.39
N VAL A 24 -21.37 -27.73 -24.12
CA VAL A 24 -20.54 -27.17 -23.05
C VAL A 24 -19.15 -27.68 -23.37
N ALA A 25 -18.42 -26.91 -24.17
CA ALA A 25 -16.98 -26.99 -24.20
C ALA A 25 -16.55 -26.71 -22.76
N VAL A 26 -16.32 -27.77 -21.99
CA VAL A 26 -15.57 -27.70 -20.76
C VAL A 26 -14.25 -27.10 -21.22
N ALA A 27 -14.05 -25.81 -20.94
CA ALA A 27 -12.78 -25.17 -21.18
C ALA A 27 -11.77 -25.98 -20.39
N ALA A 28 -10.99 -26.80 -21.10
CA ALA A 28 -9.87 -27.50 -20.48
C ALA A 28 -9.04 -26.41 -19.84
N ASP A 29 -8.93 -26.45 -18.52
CA ASP A 29 -8.18 -25.47 -17.75
C ASP A 29 -6.71 -25.61 -18.16
N GLN A 30 -6.29 -24.84 -19.17
CA GLN A 30 -4.95 -24.93 -19.69
C GLN A 30 -4.02 -24.39 -18.62
N ARG A 31 -3.04 -25.20 -18.22
CA ARG A 31 -2.02 -24.74 -17.28
C ARG A 31 -1.17 -23.68 -17.99
N ALA A 32 -0.71 -22.67 -17.25
CA ALA A 32 0.21 -21.67 -17.78
C ALA A 32 1.51 -21.70 -16.99
N VAL A 33 2.60 -21.34 -17.67
CA VAL A 33 3.92 -21.17 -17.08
C VAL A 33 4.26 -19.69 -17.09
N LEU A 34 4.76 -19.19 -15.96
CA LEU A 34 5.18 -17.82 -15.80
C LEU A 34 6.69 -17.75 -15.60
N PHE A 35 7.39 -17.25 -16.61
CA PHE A 35 8.83 -17.00 -16.53
C PHE A 35 9.06 -15.59 -16.02
N LEU A 36 9.83 -15.45 -14.96
CA LEU A 36 10.17 -14.14 -14.39
C LEU A 36 11.66 -13.88 -14.57
N GLU A 37 11.97 -12.74 -15.18
CA GLU A 37 13.32 -12.22 -15.29
C GLU A 37 13.42 -10.85 -14.64
N THR A 38 14.56 -10.58 -14.02
CA THR A 38 14.86 -9.29 -13.41
C THR A 38 16.12 -8.73 -14.03
N ARG A 39 16.08 -7.48 -14.49
CA ARG A 39 17.24 -6.80 -15.10
C ARG A 39 17.43 -5.43 -14.48
N PRO A 40 18.66 -4.94 -14.28
CA PRO A 40 18.89 -3.55 -13.89
C PRO A 40 18.29 -2.60 -14.93
N SER A 41 17.65 -1.52 -14.47
CA SER A 41 17.25 -0.44 -15.37
C SER A 41 18.47 0.35 -15.83
N ALA A 42 18.41 0.94 -17.02
CA ALA A 42 19.45 1.83 -17.53
C ALA A 42 19.63 3.08 -16.65
N LYS A 43 18.58 3.46 -15.92
CA LYS A 43 18.54 4.59 -15.00
C LYS A 43 18.53 4.10 -13.56
N PRO A 44 19.53 4.42 -12.72
CA PRO A 44 19.57 3.97 -11.33
C PRO A 44 18.33 4.38 -10.53
N GLU A 45 17.78 5.57 -10.79
CA GLU A 45 16.56 6.06 -10.14
C GLU A 45 15.31 5.22 -10.43
N GLN A 46 15.36 4.37 -11.46
CA GLN A 46 14.31 3.43 -11.81
C GLN A 46 14.54 2.03 -11.24
N GLY A 47 15.71 1.76 -10.65
CA GLY A 47 16.03 0.47 -10.03
C GLY A 47 16.13 -0.67 -11.05
N TYR A 48 15.13 -1.55 -11.05
CA TYR A 48 15.09 -2.79 -11.82
C TYR A 48 13.83 -2.90 -12.67
N VAL A 49 13.95 -3.60 -13.79
CA VAL A 49 12.83 -3.99 -14.65
C VAL A 49 12.53 -5.45 -14.38
N LEU A 50 11.29 -5.72 -13.98
CA LEU A 50 10.72 -7.05 -13.79
C LEU A 50 9.93 -7.40 -15.05
N ALA A 51 10.33 -8.47 -15.74
CA ALA A 51 9.65 -8.95 -16.94
C ALA A 51 9.09 -10.35 -16.67
N ALA A 52 7.77 -10.47 -16.70
CA ALA A 52 7.09 -11.75 -16.54
C ALA A 52 6.47 -12.19 -17.87
N ARG A 53 6.88 -13.34 -18.40
CA ARG A 53 6.33 -13.93 -19.62
C ARG A 53 5.37 -15.06 -19.27
N LEU A 54 4.11 -14.90 -19.66
CA LEU A 54 3.04 -15.87 -19.45
C LEU A 54 2.74 -16.64 -20.73
N VAL A 55 2.92 -17.95 -20.67
CA VAL A 55 2.72 -18.86 -21.81
C VAL A 55 1.78 -19.98 -21.39
N ALA A 56 0.74 -20.25 -22.17
CA ALA A 56 -0.15 -21.40 -21.94
C ALA A 56 0.57 -22.71 -22.30
N THR A 57 0.08 -23.84 -21.82
CA THR A 57 0.69 -25.17 -22.09
C THR A 57 0.75 -25.54 -23.57
N ASP A 58 -0.04 -24.90 -24.42
CA ASP A 58 0.01 -25.05 -25.88
C ASP A 58 1.12 -24.22 -26.55
N GLY A 59 1.94 -23.52 -25.76
CA GLY A 59 3.03 -22.66 -26.21
C GLY A 59 2.58 -21.26 -26.65
N ARG A 60 1.28 -20.94 -26.57
CA ARG A 60 0.79 -19.63 -26.99
C ARG A 60 0.99 -18.58 -25.89
N PRO A 61 1.40 -17.35 -26.25
CA PRO A 61 1.45 -16.25 -25.30
C PRO A 61 0.04 -15.89 -24.83
N VAL A 62 -0.10 -15.63 -23.54
CA VAL A 62 -1.37 -15.22 -22.95
C VAL A 62 -1.40 -13.70 -22.89
N ASN A 63 -2.12 -13.08 -23.82
CA ASN A 63 -2.21 -11.63 -23.96
C ASN A 63 -3.27 -11.02 -23.03
N GLU A 64 -3.11 -9.76 -22.64
CA GLU A 64 -4.05 -9.00 -21.80
C GLU A 64 -4.36 -9.66 -20.44
N ALA A 65 -3.40 -10.42 -19.91
CA ALA A 65 -3.48 -11.03 -18.60
C ALA A 65 -2.84 -10.12 -17.55
N THR A 66 -3.54 -9.92 -16.43
CA THR A 66 -2.99 -9.14 -15.31
C THR A 66 -2.06 -10.00 -14.46
N VAL A 67 -0.79 -9.65 -14.41
CA VAL A 67 0.23 -10.26 -13.56
C VAL A 67 0.54 -9.33 -12.40
N ARG A 68 0.47 -9.86 -11.17
CA ARG A 68 0.84 -9.13 -9.94
C ARG A 68 2.25 -9.50 -9.51
N PHE A 69 3.06 -8.52 -9.16
CA PHE A 69 4.43 -8.69 -8.72
C PHE A 69 4.52 -8.44 -7.22
N TYR A 70 5.20 -9.34 -6.52
CA TYR A 70 5.39 -9.32 -5.09
C TYR A 70 6.87 -9.44 -4.76
N ASP A 71 7.24 -8.82 -3.66
CA ASP A 71 8.55 -8.87 -3.04
C ASP A 71 8.41 -9.66 -1.74
N LEU A 72 9.16 -10.76 -1.61
CA LEU A 72 9.22 -11.52 -0.37
C LEU A 72 10.13 -10.78 0.60
N VAL A 73 9.51 -10.19 1.62
CA VAL A 73 10.20 -9.43 2.64
C VAL A 73 10.13 -10.15 3.98
N GLU A 74 11.24 -10.13 4.70
CA GLU A 74 11.32 -10.67 6.06
C GLU A 74 11.01 -9.54 7.05
N PHE A 75 9.79 -9.51 7.57
CA PHE A 75 9.41 -8.52 8.58
C PHE A 75 8.30 -9.10 9.42
N PHE A 76 8.66 -9.53 10.63
CA PHE A 76 7.81 -10.38 11.47
C PHE A 76 7.40 -11.68 10.78
N GLY A 77 8.32 -12.28 10.01
CA GLY A 77 8.09 -13.46 9.18
C GLY A 77 8.17 -13.16 7.69
N ALA A 78 8.30 -14.23 6.90
CA ALA A 78 8.28 -14.17 5.44
C ALA A 78 6.88 -13.77 4.96
N ARG A 79 6.78 -12.61 4.31
CA ARG A 79 5.53 -12.13 3.73
C ARG A 79 5.72 -11.62 2.31
N GLU A 80 4.65 -11.74 1.53
CA GLU A 80 4.59 -11.14 0.20
C GLU A 80 4.09 -9.71 0.31
N MET A 81 4.94 -8.77 -0.10
CA MET A 81 4.57 -7.38 -0.26
C MET A 81 4.26 -7.11 -1.73
N LEU A 82 3.03 -6.68 -2.01
CA LEU A 82 2.65 -6.32 -3.38
C LEU A 82 3.49 -5.11 -3.84
N ILE A 83 4.22 -5.28 -4.94
CA ILE A 83 4.95 -4.20 -5.61
C ILE A 83 3.98 -3.45 -6.54
N GLY A 84 3.21 -4.21 -7.32
CA GLY A 84 2.31 -3.66 -8.32
C GLY A 84 1.79 -4.72 -9.29
N SER A 85 1.17 -4.27 -10.37
CA SER A 85 0.63 -5.15 -11.41
C SER A 85 0.89 -4.59 -12.80
N ALA A 86 1.07 -5.47 -13.78
CA ALA A 86 1.16 -5.11 -15.18
C ALA A 86 0.34 -6.09 -16.04
N THR A 87 -0.16 -5.62 -17.16
CA THR A 87 -0.88 -6.43 -18.14
C THR A 87 0.09 -6.98 -19.18
N THR A 88 -0.08 -8.24 -19.58
CA THR A 88 0.72 -8.84 -20.65
C THR A 88 0.40 -8.23 -22.01
N ASP A 89 1.43 -8.03 -22.83
CA ASP A 89 1.31 -7.58 -24.21
C ASP A 89 0.96 -8.73 -25.19
N GLY A 90 1.07 -8.47 -26.50
CA GLY A 90 0.83 -9.45 -27.56
C GLY A 90 1.82 -10.63 -27.60
N GLN A 91 2.91 -10.56 -26.84
CA GLN A 91 3.92 -11.62 -26.68
C GLN A 91 3.78 -12.32 -25.31
N GLY A 92 2.75 -11.98 -24.54
CA GLY A 92 2.52 -12.51 -23.21
C GLY A 92 3.45 -11.92 -22.15
N ILE A 93 4.10 -10.78 -22.40
CA ILE A 93 5.08 -10.17 -21.50
C ILE A 93 4.43 -9.03 -20.72
N ALA A 94 4.47 -9.12 -19.38
CA ALA A 94 4.12 -8.06 -18.46
C ALA A 94 5.40 -7.46 -17.87
N THR A 95 5.55 -6.14 -17.98
CA THR A 95 6.76 -5.44 -17.51
C THR A 95 6.41 -4.45 -16.40
N LEU A 96 7.17 -4.46 -15.30
CA LEU A 96 7.02 -3.53 -14.18
C LEU A 96 8.39 -3.01 -13.75
N THR A 97 8.48 -1.68 -13.58
CA THR A 97 9.66 -1.04 -12.99
C THR A 97 9.55 -1.08 -11.47
N TYR A 98 10.64 -1.46 -10.81
CA TYR A 98 10.70 -1.69 -9.38
C TYR A 98 11.97 -1.12 -8.76
N LEU A 99 11.79 -0.24 -7.77
CA LEU A 99 12.86 0.30 -6.95
C LEU A 99 12.79 -0.32 -5.54
N PRO A 100 13.73 -1.19 -5.16
CA PRO A 100 13.78 -1.79 -3.83
C PRO A 100 13.86 -0.74 -2.71
N ALA A 101 13.24 -1.01 -1.57
CA ALA A 101 13.36 -0.15 -0.38
C ALA A 101 14.69 -0.36 0.37
N GLN A 102 15.31 -1.54 0.22
CA GLN A 102 16.55 -1.92 0.88
C GLN A 102 17.46 -2.67 -0.10
N LEU A 103 18.77 -2.57 0.16
CA LEU A 103 19.79 -3.30 -0.58
C LEU A 103 19.85 -4.77 -0.13
N GLY A 104 20.43 -5.62 -0.97
CA GLY A 104 20.69 -7.03 -0.66
C GLY A 104 19.83 -8.03 -1.44
N PRO A 105 19.89 -9.33 -1.09
CA PRO A 105 19.17 -10.38 -1.79
C PRO A 105 17.67 -10.31 -1.52
N ARG A 106 16.87 -10.49 -2.57
CA ARG A 106 15.41 -10.46 -2.54
C ARG A 106 14.85 -11.57 -3.42
N ALA A 107 13.67 -12.08 -3.05
CA ALA A 107 12.93 -13.02 -3.88
C ALA A 107 11.68 -12.33 -4.43
N ILE A 108 11.59 -12.23 -5.75
CA ILE A 108 10.45 -11.64 -6.45
C ILE A 108 9.54 -12.78 -6.90
N VAL A 109 8.24 -12.59 -6.69
CA VAL A 109 7.20 -13.52 -7.11
C VAL A 109 6.25 -12.80 -8.06
N ALA A 110 6.03 -13.34 -9.24
CA ALA A 110 4.97 -12.90 -10.12
C ALA A 110 3.82 -13.91 -10.06
N LYS A 111 2.58 -13.42 -9.98
CA LYS A 111 1.38 -14.25 -9.86
C LYS A 111 0.34 -13.86 -10.89
N PHE A 112 -0.18 -14.85 -11.58
CA PHE A 112 -1.34 -14.77 -12.44
C PHE A 112 -2.51 -15.49 -11.76
N ALA A 113 -3.62 -14.81 -11.54
CA ALA A 113 -4.77 -15.33 -10.80
C ALA A 113 -5.62 -16.34 -11.60
N GLY A 114 -5.29 -16.59 -12.87
CA GLY A 114 -6.14 -17.36 -13.77
C GLY A 114 -7.19 -16.50 -14.46
N ARG A 115 -7.70 -16.99 -15.59
CA ARG A 115 -8.86 -16.43 -16.31
C ARG A 115 -9.60 -17.56 -17.03
N ALA A 116 -10.76 -17.27 -17.61
CA ALA A 116 -11.49 -18.27 -18.40
C ALA A 116 -10.57 -18.95 -19.44
N GLY A 117 -10.39 -20.27 -19.30
CA GLY A 117 -9.56 -21.10 -20.18
C GLY A 117 -8.05 -21.15 -19.84
N VAL A 118 -7.57 -20.44 -18.81
CA VAL A 118 -6.16 -20.49 -18.38
C VAL A 118 -6.06 -20.48 -16.85
N ALA A 119 -5.41 -21.51 -16.30
CA ALA A 119 -5.26 -21.70 -14.86
C ALA A 119 -4.36 -20.62 -14.21
N ALA A 120 -4.53 -20.42 -12.90
CA ALA A 120 -3.62 -19.62 -12.09
C ALA A 120 -2.19 -20.20 -12.13
N THR A 121 -1.19 -19.33 -12.11
CA THR A 121 0.22 -19.73 -12.10
C THR A 121 1.09 -18.68 -11.42
N GLU A 122 2.27 -19.07 -10.99
CA GLU A 122 3.25 -18.19 -10.38
C GLU A 122 4.67 -18.50 -10.85
N GLY A 123 5.51 -17.47 -10.86
CA GLY A 123 6.91 -17.52 -11.24
C GLY A 123 7.75 -16.82 -10.17
N ARG A 124 8.97 -17.30 -9.96
CA ARG A 124 9.89 -16.74 -8.96
C ARG A 124 11.23 -16.39 -9.59
N ALA A 125 11.85 -15.32 -9.12
CA ALA A 125 13.20 -14.93 -9.48
C ALA A 125 13.93 -14.33 -8.28
N SER A 126 15.22 -14.59 -8.17
CA SER A 126 16.08 -13.94 -7.19
C SER A 126 16.67 -12.66 -7.76
N LEU A 127 16.62 -11.58 -7.00
CA LEU A 127 17.20 -10.29 -7.33
C LEU A 127 18.21 -9.89 -6.26
N ALA A 128 19.43 -9.50 -6.66
CA ALA A 128 20.39 -8.86 -5.76
C ALA A 128 20.32 -7.34 -5.95
N ALA A 129 19.64 -6.65 -5.01
CA ALA A 129 19.47 -5.21 -5.06
C ALA A 129 20.76 -4.47 -4.68
N THR A 130 21.37 -3.80 -5.66
CA THR A 130 22.52 -2.90 -5.52
C THR A 130 22.11 -1.42 -5.54
N VAL A 131 20.87 -1.13 -5.92
CA VAL A 131 20.26 0.19 -5.87
C VAL A 131 18.95 0.10 -5.09
N ALA A 132 18.72 1.07 -4.19
CA ALA A 132 17.52 1.17 -3.37
C ALA A 132 17.03 2.62 -3.31
N ALA A 133 15.75 2.78 -2.95
CA ALA A 133 15.14 4.07 -2.69
C ALA A 133 15.88 4.81 -1.57
N GLN A 134 15.98 6.13 -1.69
CA GLN A 134 16.53 6.96 -0.61
C GLN A 134 15.62 6.85 0.63
N PRO A 135 16.20 6.77 1.84
CA PRO A 135 15.42 6.81 3.06
C PRO A 135 14.56 8.07 3.10
N TYR A 136 13.29 7.92 3.48
CA TYR A 136 12.42 9.08 3.70
C TYR A 136 12.89 9.84 4.94
N THR A 137 13.30 11.09 4.75
CA THR A 137 13.54 12.01 5.85
C THR A 137 12.25 12.76 6.15
N VAL A 138 11.75 12.60 7.37
CA VAL A 138 10.60 13.38 7.84
C VAL A 138 11.03 14.83 7.94
N GLU A 139 10.42 15.70 7.14
CA GLU A 139 10.64 17.14 7.29
C GLU A 139 10.13 17.57 8.68
N PRO A 140 10.94 18.27 9.49
CA PRO A 140 10.49 18.79 10.77
C PRO A 140 9.26 19.67 10.56
N ALA A 141 8.26 19.55 11.45
CA ALA A 141 7.13 20.47 11.42
C ALA A 141 7.64 21.92 11.51
N PRO A 142 7.04 22.85 10.73
CA PRO A 142 7.44 24.25 10.81
C PRO A 142 7.27 24.74 12.25
N LEU A 143 8.25 25.50 12.74
CA LEU A 143 8.27 26.06 14.10
C LEU A 143 8.38 25.03 15.25
N SER A 144 8.71 23.76 14.99
CA SER A 144 8.93 22.75 16.04
C SER A 144 9.97 23.18 17.11
N ALA A 145 11.04 23.84 16.67
CA ALA A 145 12.06 24.40 17.57
C ALA A 145 11.54 25.54 18.46
N PHE A 146 10.50 26.26 18.01
CA PHE A 146 9.86 27.33 18.78
C PHE A 146 8.78 26.76 19.70
N SER A 147 7.86 25.93 19.17
CA SER A 147 6.74 25.37 19.92
C SER A 147 7.18 24.51 21.10
N SER A 148 8.29 23.78 20.97
CA SER A 148 8.89 23.02 22.08
C SER A 148 9.34 23.90 23.26
N LYS A 149 9.64 25.19 23.02
CA LYS A 149 10.08 26.15 24.05
C LYS A 149 8.96 26.97 24.67
N VAL A 150 7.81 27.09 23.98
CA VAL A 150 6.65 27.86 24.44
C VAL A 150 6.18 27.51 25.86
N PRO A 151 5.99 26.24 26.27
CA PRO A 151 5.50 25.96 27.62
C PRO A 151 6.46 26.43 28.71
N TYR A 152 7.78 26.36 28.47
CA TYR A 152 8.78 26.86 29.40
C TYR A 152 8.78 28.39 29.48
N ALA A 153 8.63 29.07 28.35
CA ALA A 153 8.50 30.53 28.32
C ALA A 153 7.25 31.00 29.07
N VAL A 154 6.10 30.34 28.87
CA VAL A 154 4.86 30.59 29.60
C VAL A 154 5.06 30.35 31.10
N GLY A 155 5.70 29.24 31.49
CA GLY A 155 6.03 28.94 32.88
C GLY A 155 6.93 30.00 33.52
N ALA A 156 7.96 30.46 32.82
CA ALA A 156 8.85 31.52 33.30
C ALA A 156 8.11 32.85 33.50
N ILE A 157 7.19 33.21 32.59
CA ILE A 157 6.34 34.40 32.73
C ILE A 157 5.45 34.27 33.97
N VAL A 158 4.78 33.13 34.16
CA VAL A 158 3.93 32.88 35.33
C VAL A 158 4.73 32.98 36.63
N LEU A 159 5.92 32.39 36.68
CA LEU A 159 6.81 32.50 37.84
C LEU A 159 7.27 33.93 38.11
N ALA A 160 7.59 34.69 37.07
CA ALA A 160 7.97 36.10 37.21
C ALA A 160 6.81 36.94 37.79
N VAL A 161 5.57 36.69 37.35
CA VAL A 161 4.38 37.34 37.89
C VAL A 161 4.19 36.98 39.38
N TRP A 162 4.31 35.70 39.73
CA TRP A 162 4.21 35.27 41.13
C TRP A 162 5.32 35.87 42.01
N ALA A 163 6.55 35.93 41.51
CA ALA A 163 7.66 36.56 42.21
C ALA A 163 7.42 38.06 42.43
N LEU A 164 6.87 38.77 41.43
CA LEU A 164 6.52 40.19 41.53
C LEU A 164 5.43 40.42 42.58
N ILE A 165 4.36 39.59 42.57
CA ILE A 165 3.29 39.66 43.57
C ILE A 165 3.85 39.39 44.97
N GLY A 166 4.63 38.33 45.13
CA GLY A 166 5.28 38.00 46.41
C GLY A 166 6.17 39.13 46.90
N PHE A 167 6.96 39.74 46.01
CA PHE A 167 7.81 40.88 46.33
C PHE A 167 6.99 42.10 46.79
N ALA A 168 5.91 42.44 46.09
CA ALA A 168 5.03 43.54 46.47
C ALA A 168 4.40 43.32 47.85
N LEU A 169 3.88 42.12 48.13
CA LEU A 169 3.29 41.75 49.41
C LEU A 169 4.31 41.79 50.57
N ILE A 170 5.54 41.34 50.33
CA ILE A 170 6.61 41.42 51.33
C ILE A 170 6.99 42.88 51.59
N GLY A 171 7.06 43.69 50.53
CA GLY A 171 7.34 45.13 50.62
C GLY A 171 6.30 45.87 51.45
N THR A 172 5.01 45.63 51.19
CA THR A 172 3.92 46.24 51.97
C THR A 172 3.93 45.77 53.42
N ALA A 173 4.10 44.46 53.68
CA ALA A 173 4.16 43.92 55.04
C ALA A 173 5.31 44.54 55.87
N ARG A 174 6.50 44.67 55.27
CA ARG A 174 7.66 45.32 55.91
C ARG A 174 7.42 46.81 56.18
N GLY A 175 6.78 47.51 55.25
CA GLY A 175 6.39 48.92 55.43
C GLY A 175 5.45 49.12 56.63
N VAL A 176 4.42 48.28 56.74
CA VAL A 176 3.46 48.33 57.86
C VAL A 176 4.15 48.05 59.20
N MET A 177 4.98 47.00 59.28
CA MET A 177 5.68 46.64 60.53
C MET A 177 6.64 47.74 61.00
N THR A 178 7.34 48.40 60.07
CA THR A 178 8.27 49.49 60.42
C THR A 178 7.54 50.77 60.82
N GLY A 179 6.39 51.07 60.22
CA GLY A 179 5.51 52.16 60.62
C GLY A 179 4.97 51.97 62.05
N ALA A 180 4.35 50.82 62.32
CA ALA A 180 3.81 50.49 63.64
C ALA A 180 4.88 50.55 64.75
N ARG A 181 6.11 50.14 64.46
CA ARG A 181 7.24 50.20 65.42
C ARG A 181 7.70 51.63 65.72
N LYS A 182 7.54 52.58 64.79
CA LYS A 182 7.84 54.00 65.02
C LYS A 182 6.76 54.64 65.89
N GLU A 183 5.49 54.36 65.62
CA GLU A 183 4.37 54.92 66.38
C GLU A 183 4.38 54.47 67.85
N GLY A 184 4.66 53.19 68.13
CA GLY A 184 4.77 52.70 69.50
C GLY A 184 5.91 53.33 70.33
N LYS A 185 6.98 53.82 69.69
CA LYS A 185 8.07 54.51 70.38
C LYS A 185 7.71 55.92 70.86
N TRP A 186 6.76 56.58 70.19
CA TRP A 186 6.31 57.93 70.58
C TRP A 186 5.25 57.91 71.68
N GLN A 187 4.67 56.75 71.98
CA GLN A 187 3.66 56.60 73.05
C GLN A 187 4.25 56.20 74.42
N THR A 188 5.52 55.82 74.47
CA THR A 188 6.21 55.39 75.71
C THR A 188 7.32 56.35 76.16
N ALA A 189 7.38 57.55 75.57
CA ALA A 189 8.28 58.65 75.96
C ALA A 189 7.45 59.80 76.52
#